data_AF-A0A919X6J0-F1
#
_entry.id   AF-A0A919X6J0-F1
#
_cell.length_a   1.000
_cell.length_b   1.000
_cell.length_c   1.000
_cell.angle_alpha   90.00
_cell.angle_beta   90.00
_cell.angle_gamma   90.00
#
_symmetry.space_group_name_H-M   'P 1'
#
loop_
_entity.id
_entity.type
_entity.pdbx_description
1 polymer ?
#
loop_
_entity_poly.entity_id
_entity_poly.type
_entity_poly.pdbx_seq_one_letter_code
_entity_poly.pdbx_strand_id
1 'polypeptide(L)'
;MGFFKGFHSSERDAKKTKLNLQKSKKEMERVMREMRAKIDTIQLNITRTNEEILKQQELADKFTRYEERTEQSNEKRRFQVQKEAALQEVEKLQQQKYDLEASMVPYQKSYDRMSHTFKETFDRLDALQREAASKGKESDVIKYITAEEEKVEFELAEAEALLELRSEK
;
A
#
# COMPACT_ATOMS: atom_id res chain seq x y z
N MET A 1 -60.07 14.43 -4.37
CA MET A 1 -58.89 14.53 -3.48
C MET A 1 -57.98 13.34 -3.74
N GLY A 2 -56.67 13.54 -3.86
CA GLY A 2 -55.69 12.45 -3.84
C GLY A 2 -54.61 12.49 -4.91
N PHE A 3 -53.91 13.61 -5.09
CA PHE A 3 -52.66 13.67 -5.85
C PHE A 3 -51.44 13.42 -4.92
N PHE A 4 -50.38 12.85 -5.49
CA PHE A 4 -49.00 12.73 -4.99
C PHE A 4 -48.70 11.80 -3.79
N LYS A 5 -48.24 10.57 -4.09
CA LYS A 5 -47.54 9.69 -3.13
C LYS A 5 -46.22 9.08 -3.65
N GLY A 6 -45.77 9.44 -4.86
CA GLY A 6 -44.61 8.82 -5.53
C GLY A 6 -43.28 9.56 -5.42
N PHE A 7 -43.25 10.82 -4.98
CA PHE A 7 -42.01 11.63 -4.97
C PHE A 7 -41.11 11.39 -3.74
N HIS A 8 -41.63 10.78 -2.67
CA HIS A 8 -40.88 10.65 -1.41
C HIS A 8 -39.97 9.43 -1.32
N SER A 9 -40.08 8.43 -2.21
CA SER A 9 -39.16 7.27 -2.19
C SER A 9 -37.86 7.57 -2.94
N SER A 10 -37.95 8.09 -4.17
CA SER A 10 -36.78 8.41 -4.99
C SER A 10 -35.86 9.46 -4.36
N GLU A 11 -36.43 10.45 -3.68
CA GLU A 11 -35.68 11.49 -2.98
C GLU A 11 -34.98 10.96 -1.71
N ARG A 12 -35.57 9.95 -1.04
CA ARG A 12 -34.91 9.24 0.08
C ARG A 12 -33.80 8.33 -0.41
N ASP A 13 -34.04 7.60 -1.50
CA ASP A 13 -33.06 6.71 -2.10
C ASP A 13 -31.84 7.50 -2.61
N ALA A 14 -32.07 8.65 -3.27
CA ALA A 14 -31.01 9.58 -3.68
C ALA A 14 -30.16 10.09 -2.51
N LYS A 15 -30.79 10.45 -1.39
CA LYS A 15 -30.08 10.90 -0.17
C LYS A 15 -29.27 9.78 0.46
N LYS A 16 -29.80 8.55 0.46
CA LYS A 16 -29.10 7.36 0.97
C LYS A 16 -27.87 7.02 0.11
N THR A 17 -28.01 7.02 -1.22
CA THR A 17 -26.91 6.80 -2.17
C THR A 17 -25.80 7.85 -2.01
N LYS A 18 -26.14 9.14 -1.91
CA LYS A 18 -25.15 10.21 -1.63
C LYS A 18 -24.42 10.00 -0.30
N LEU A 19 -25.14 9.55 0.74
CA LEU A 19 -24.56 9.28 2.06
C LEU A 19 -23.64 8.04 2.06
N ASN A 20 -24.02 6.97 1.35
CA ASN A 20 -23.20 5.77 1.19
C ASN A 20 -21.90 6.09 0.46
N LEU A 21 -21.96 6.81 -0.66
CA LEU A 21 -20.78 7.25 -1.40
C LEU A 21 -19.79 8.05 -0.52
N GLN A 22 -20.29 8.96 0.33
CA GLN A 22 -19.43 9.69 1.25
C GLN A 22 -18.76 8.80 2.31
N LYS A 23 -19.42 7.72 2.74
CA LYS A 23 -18.82 6.73 3.62
C LYS A 23 -17.75 5.93 2.89
N SER A 24 -18.05 5.41 1.70
CA SER A 24 -17.09 4.67 0.88
C SER A 24 -15.85 5.52 0.56
N LYS A 25 -16.02 6.82 0.27
CA LYS A 25 -14.90 7.75 0.09
C LYS A 25 -13.99 7.81 1.32
N LYS A 26 -14.57 7.96 2.51
CA LYS A 26 -13.82 8.03 3.78
C LYS A 26 -13.14 6.72 4.12
N GLU A 27 -13.79 5.59 3.86
CA GLU A 27 -13.22 4.26 4.05
C GLU A 27 -12.06 4.03 3.09
N MET A 28 -12.20 4.41 1.83
CA MET A 28 -11.14 4.30 0.83
C MET A 28 -9.93 5.15 1.20
N GLU A 29 -10.14 6.39 1.62
CA GLU A 29 -9.07 7.24 2.16
C GLU A 29 -8.40 6.64 3.41
N ARG A 30 -9.17 6.01 4.30
CA ARG A 30 -8.63 5.34 5.50
C ARG A 30 -7.74 4.17 5.10
N VAL A 31 -8.25 3.25 4.28
CA VAL A 31 -7.54 2.05 3.83
C VAL A 31 -6.29 2.42 3.04
N MET A 32 -6.38 3.42 2.15
CA MET A 32 -5.21 3.94 1.43
C MET A 32 -4.13 4.49 2.38
N ARG A 33 -4.51 5.21 3.45
CA ARG A 33 -3.56 5.68 4.47
C ARG A 33 -2.90 4.51 5.22
N GLU A 34 -3.67 3.48 5.58
CA GLU A 34 -3.15 2.29 6.26
C GLU A 34 -2.18 1.50 5.36
N MET A 35 -2.52 1.33 4.07
CA MET A 35 -1.62 0.73 3.08
C MET A 35 -0.35 1.54 2.90
N ARG A 36 -0.47 2.87 2.82
CA ARG A 36 0.69 3.75 2.72
C ARG A 36 1.61 3.60 3.93
N ALA A 37 1.06 3.56 5.14
CA ALA A 37 1.83 3.33 6.36
C ALA A 37 2.55 1.96 6.35
N LYS A 38 1.90 0.91 5.84
CA LYS A 38 2.54 -0.42 5.66
C LYS A 38 3.70 -0.36 4.65
N ILE A 39 3.51 0.29 3.50
CA ILE A 39 4.55 0.49 2.49
C ILE A 39 5.73 1.25 3.09
N ASP A 40 5.49 2.39 3.74
CA ASP A 40 6.53 3.23 4.33
C ASP A 40 7.29 2.45 5.44
N THR A 41 6.60 1.62 6.23
CA THR A 41 7.22 0.75 7.24
C THR A 41 8.14 -0.30 6.60
N ILE A 42 7.70 -0.96 5.52
CA ILE A 42 8.53 -1.95 4.81
C ILE A 42 9.75 -1.26 4.18
N GLN A 43 9.59 -0.08 3.59
CA GLN A 43 10.69 0.70 3.03
C GLN A 43 11.72 1.12 4.09
N LEU A 44 11.27 1.50 5.29
CA LEU A 44 12.17 1.78 6.40
C LEU A 44 12.97 0.54 6.80
N ASN A 45 12.33 -0.63 6.87
CA ASN A 45 13.03 -1.88 7.18
C ASN A 45 14.04 -2.25 6.10
N ILE A 46 13.69 -2.11 4.81
CA ILE A 46 14.64 -2.29 3.70
C ILE A 46 15.85 -1.36 3.85
N THR A 47 15.62 -0.11 4.23
CA THR A 47 16.70 0.88 4.43
C THR A 47 17.64 0.44 5.56
N ARG A 48 17.09 0.00 6.70
CA ARG A 48 17.88 -0.53 7.82
C ARG A 48 18.68 -1.77 7.43
N THR A 49 18.06 -2.71 6.70
CA THR A 49 18.75 -3.90 6.20
C THR A 49 19.89 -3.52 5.24
N ASN A 50 19.70 -2.51 4.37
CA ASN A 50 20.78 -2.01 3.51
C ASN A 50 21.95 -1.43 4.33
N GLU A 51 21.67 -0.68 5.40
CA GLU A 51 22.73 -0.16 6.30
C GLU A 51 23.50 -1.30 6.99
N GLU A 52 22.81 -2.37 7.40
CA GLU A 52 23.44 -3.55 7.98
C GLU A 52 24.31 -4.30 6.95
N ILE A 53 23.83 -4.45 5.71
CA ILE A 53 24.62 -5.02 4.61
C ILE A 53 25.93 -4.24 4.43
N LEU A 54 25.87 -2.90 4.37
CA LEU A 54 27.06 -2.07 4.22
C LEU A 54 28.05 -2.27 5.37
N LYS A 55 27.57 -2.31 6.62
CA LYS A 55 28.42 -2.57 7.80
C LYS A 55 29.10 -3.94 7.73
N GLN A 56 28.41 -4.99 7.29
CA GLN A 56 28.99 -6.32 7.15
C GLN A 56 29.98 -6.40 5.98
N GLN A 57 29.72 -5.70 4.88
CA GLN A 57 30.68 -5.56 3.77
C GLN A 57 31.95 -4.85 4.21
N GLU A 58 31.84 -3.72 4.92
CA GLU A 58 33.00 -3.02 5.49
C GLU A 58 33.81 -3.91 6.44
N LEU A 59 33.12 -4.76 7.22
CA LEU A 59 33.75 -5.72 8.11
C LEU A 59 34.51 -6.82 7.34
N ALA A 60 33.91 -7.36 6.27
CA ALA A 60 34.58 -8.32 5.38
C ALA A 60 35.82 -7.73 4.71
N ASP A 61 35.75 -6.46 4.26
CA ASP A 61 36.87 -5.74 3.68
C ASP A 61 37.97 -5.45 4.71
N LYS A 62 37.60 -5.18 5.96
CA LYS A 62 38.53 -5.03 7.07
C LYS A 62 39.28 -6.33 7.35
N PHE A 63 38.59 -7.46 7.39
CA PHE A 63 39.24 -8.76 7.59
C PHE A 63 40.09 -9.19 6.40
N THR A 64 39.69 -8.85 5.18
CA THR A 64 40.52 -9.05 3.99
C THR A 64 41.85 -8.29 4.12
N ARG A 65 41.81 -7.00 4.51
CA ARG A 65 43.03 -6.21 4.74
C ARG A 65 43.91 -6.75 5.88
N TYR A 66 43.32 -7.38 6.89
CA TYR A 66 44.08 -7.99 8.00
C TYR A 66 44.71 -9.31 7.59
N GLU A 67 43.98 -10.13 6.82
CA GLU A 67 44.48 -11.37 6.22
C GLU A 67 45.69 -11.12 5.31
N GLU A 68 45.65 -10.05 4.51
CA GLU A 68 46.75 -9.66 3.61
C GLU A 68 48.00 -9.15 4.33
N ARG A 69 47.84 -8.55 5.52
CA ARG A 69 48.93 -7.92 6.27
C ARG A 69 49.61 -8.85 7.26
N THR A 70 48.98 -9.95 7.66
CA THR A 70 49.56 -10.89 8.61
C THR A 70 50.38 -11.96 7.90
N GLU A 71 51.61 -12.16 8.36
CA GLU A 71 52.47 -13.27 7.93
C GLU A 71 52.23 -14.54 8.77
N GLN A 72 51.49 -14.41 9.88
CA GLN A 72 51.23 -15.52 10.79
C GLN A 72 50.09 -16.39 10.27
N SER A 73 50.38 -17.65 9.93
CA SER A 73 49.39 -18.58 9.38
C SER A 73 48.14 -18.75 10.25
N ASN A 74 48.29 -18.71 11.58
CA ASN A 74 47.15 -18.86 12.50
C ASN A 74 46.22 -17.65 12.48
N GLU A 75 46.79 -16.43 12.45
CA GLU A 75 46.01 -15.20 12.35
C GLU A 75 45.33 -15.08 10.99
N LYS A 76 46.04 -15.47 9.91
CA LYS A 76 45.49 -15.50 8.56
C LYS A 76 44.22 -16.34 8.50
N ARG A 77 44.27 -17.57 9.03
CA ARG A 77 43.10 -18.46 9.10
C ARG A 77 41.96 -17.86 9.94
N ARG A 78 42.28 -17.18 11.04
CA ARG A 78 41.27 -16.52 11.88
C ARG A 78 40.56 -15.40 11.11
N PHE A 79 41.29 -14.53 10.42
CA PHE A 79 40.70 -13.46 9.62
C PHE A 79 39.88 -14.00 8.45
N GLN A 80 40.31 -15.08 7.82
CA GLN A 80 39.54 -15.76 6.78
C GLN A 80 38.17 -16.24 7.31
N VAL A 81 38.13 -16.92 8.45
CA VAL A 81 36.87 -17.37 9.06
C VAL A 81 35.96 -16.18 9.42
N GLN A 82 36.53 -15.08 9.91
CA GLN A 82 35.76 -13.88 10.25
C GLN A 82 35.21 -13.18 9.00
N LYS A 83 35.97 -13.15 7.91
CA LYS A 83 35.54 -12.66 6.60
C LYS A 83 34.39 -13.52 6.05
N GLU A 84 34.54 -14.85 6.06
CA GLU A 84 33.50 -15.78 5.61
C GLU A 84 32.20 -15.60 6.41
N ALA A 85 32.30 -15.45 7.74
CA ALA A 85 31.15 -15.19 8.58
C ALA A 85 30.45 -13.86 8.24
N ALA A 86 31.21 -12.79 7.98
CA ALA A 86 30.64 -11.50 7.56
C ALA A 86 29.94 -11.61 6.19
N LEU A 87 30.54 -12.33 5.23
CA LEU A 87 29.94 -12.55 3.91
C LEU A 87 28.66 -13.40 3.98
N GLN A 88 28.62 -14.44 4.81
CA GLN A 88 27.40 -15.21 5.04
C GLN A 88 26.29 -14.37 5.63
N GLU A 89 26.61 -13.42 6.51
CA GLU A 89 25.62 -12.49 7.06
C GLU A 89 25.10 -11.52 6.00
N VAL A 90 25.97 -11.03 5.10
CA VAL A 90 25.56 -10.25 3.92
C VAL A 90 24.54 -11.02 3.08
N GLU A 91 24.78 -12.30 2.78
CA GLU A 91 23.86 -13.13 2.00
C GLU A 91 22.50 -13.28 2.68
N LYS A 92 22.47 -13.50 4.00
CA LYS A 92 21.21 -13.57 4.77
C LYS A 92 20.45 -12.25 4.72
N LEU A 93 21.13 -11.13 4.93
CA LEU A 93 20.51 -9.81 4.89
C LEU A 93 19.99 -9.47 3.48
N GLN A 94 20.68 -9.90 2.42
CA GLN A 94 20.19 -9.77 1.04
C GLN A 94 18.92 -10.58 0.80
N GLN A 95 18.84 -11.80 1.34
CA GLN A 95 17.62 -12.59 1.27
C GLN A 95 16.47 -11.92 2.02
N GLN A 96 16.71 -11.42 3.23
CA GLN A 96 15.70 -10.68 4.01
C GLN A 96 15.21 -9.43 3.27
N LYS A 97 16.12 -8.69 2.64
CA LYS A 97 15.76 -7.54 1.79
C LYS A 97 14.85 -7.98 0.64
N TYR A 98 15.21 -9.04 -0.07
CA TYR A 98 14.39 -9.57 -1.15
C TYR A 98 12.98 -9.96 -0.67
N ASP A 99 12.87 -10.62 0.48
CA ASP A 99 11.59 -11.01 1.05
C ASP A 99 10.73 -9.79 1.44
N LEU A 100 11.37 -8.74 1.99
CA LEU A 100 10.70 -7.47 2.28
C LEU A 100 10.20 -6.78 1.00
N GLU A 101 11.04 -6.69 -0.03
CA GLU A 101 10.68 -6.13 -1.34
C GLU A 101 9.49 -6.89 -1.95
N ALA A 102 9.54 -8.23 -1.95
CA ALA A 102 8.46 -9.08 -2.42
C ALA A 102 7.16 -8.86 -1.63
N SER A 103 7.25 -8.67 -0.31
CA SER A 103 6.10 -8.41 0.55
C SER A 103 5.47 -7.02 0.33
N MET A 104 6.23 -6.04 -0.17
CA MET A 104 5.76 -4.69 -0.46
C MET A 104 4.91 -4.62 -1.74
N VAL A 105 5.22 -5.45 -2.74
CA VAL A 105 4.56 -5.45 -4.06
C VAL A 105 3.02 -5.48 -3.99
N PRO A 106 2.35 -6.38 -3.24
CA PRO A 106 0.89 -6.41 -3.19
C PRO A 106 0.29 -5.12 -2.61
N TYR A 107 0.89 -4.54 -1.57
CA TYR A 107 0.44 -3.27 -1.00
C TYR A 107 0.57 -2.12 -2.00
N GLN A 108 1.70 -2.03 -2.70
CA GLN A 108 1.92 -1.01 -3.71
C GLN A 108 0.90 -1.13 -4.86
N LYS A 109 0.69 -2.34 -5.38
CA LYS A 109 -0.28 -2.59 -6.45
C LYS A 109 -1.71 -2.24 -6.03
N SER A 110 -2.12 -2.61 -4.83
CA SER A 110 -3.46 -2.32 -4.33
C SER A 110 -3.63 -0.81 -4.09
N TYR A 111 -2.64 -0.15 -3.47
CA TYR A 111 -2.63 1.30 -3.28
C TYR A 111 -2.73 2.06 -4.62
N ASP A 112 -1.95 1.66 -5.64
CA ASP A 112 -1.95 2.33 -6.94
C ASP A 112 -3.31 2.17 -7.65
N ARG A 113 -3.91 0.97 -7.59
CA ARG A 113 -5.26 0.71 -8.12
C ARG A 113 -6.31 1.56 -7.42
N MET A 114 -6.34 1.53 -6.09
CA MET A 114 -7.27 2.33 -5.30
C MET A 114 -7.08 3.81 -5.55
N SER A 115 -5.83 4.30 -5.63
CA SER A 115 -5.57 5.70 -5.93
C SER A 115 -6.09 6.10 -7.31
N HIS A 116 -5.99 5.21 -8.30
CA HIS A 116 -6.51 5.43 -9.64
C HIS A 116 -8.04 5.47 -9.64
N THR A 117 -8.69 4.47 -9.08
CA THR A 117 -10.17 4.41 -8.98
C THR A 117 -10.72 5.55 -8.15
N PHE A 118 -10.08 5.91 -7.04
CA PHE A 118 -10.48 7.06 -6.24
C PHE A 118 -10.46 8.34 -7.09
N LYS A 119 -9.37 8.57 -7.82
CA LYS A 119 -9.23 9.74 -8.67
C LYS A 119 -10.28 9.75 -9.79
N GLU A 120 -10.40 8.66 -10.55
CA GLU A 120 -11.35 8.57 -11.66
C GLU A 120 -12.81 8.71 -11.21
N THR A 121 -13.20 7.94 -10.20
CA THR A 121 -14.60 7.87 -9.75
C THR A 121 -15.00 9.15 -9.03
N PHE A 122 -14.19 9.66 -8.09
CA PHE A 122 -14.57 10.85 -7.32
C PHE A 122 -14.37 12.16 -8.10
N ASP A 123 -13.34 12.31 -8.94
CA ASP A 123 -13.20 13.53 -9.76
C ASP A 123 -14.34 13.63 -10.78
N ARG A 124 -14.74 12.50 -11.37
CA ARG A 124 -15.86 12.44 -12.31
C ARG A 124 -17.20 12.66 -11.62
N LEU A 125 -17.40 12.14 -10.41
CA LEU A 125 -18.58 12.43 -9.59
C LEU A 125 -18.67 13.90 -9.21
N ASP A 126 -17.57 14.53 -8.81
CA ASP A 126 -17.54 15.96 -8.48
C ASP A 126 -17.88 16.81 -9.73
N ALA A 127 -17.38 16.43 -10.91
CA ALA A 127 -17.75 17.08 -12.17
C ALA A 127 -19.23 16.91 -12.51
N LEU A 128 -19.77 15.69 -12.40
CA LEU A 128 -21.18 15.40 -12.65
C LEU A 128 -22.11 16.09 -11.65
N GLN A 129 -21.73 16.20 -10.38
CA GLN A 129 -22.49 16.92 -9.37
C GLN A 129 -22.58 18.42 -9.69
N ARG A 130 -21.48 19.04 -10.10
CA ARG A 130 -21.47 20.45 -10.54
C ARG A 130 -22.35 20.66 -11.76
N GLU A 131 -22.28 19.77 -12.75
CA GLU A 131 -23.11 19.85 -13.94
C GLU A 131 -24.60 19.63 -13.63
N ALA A 132 -24.92 18.64 -12.81
CA ALA A 132 -26.30 18.33 -12.40
C ALA A 132 -26.92 19.45 -11.56
N ALA A 133 -26.15 20.09 -10.68
CA ALA A 133 -26.60 21.29 -9.95
C ALA A 133 -26.92 22.45 -10.89
N SER A 134 -26.16 22.60 -11.99
CA SER A 134 -26.40 23.66 -12.98
C SER A 134 -27.54 23.36 -13.97
N LYS A 135 -27.83 22.08 -14.24
CA LYS A 135 -28.80 21.65 -15.28
C LYS A 135 -30.04 20.92 -14.75
N GLY A 136 -30.16 20.74 -13.43
CA GLY A 136 -31.28 20.03 -12.79
C GLY A 136 -31.33 18.52 -13.08
N LYS A 137 -30.21 17.90 -13.41
CA LYS A 137 -30.10 16.48 -13.85
C LYS A 137 -29.60 15.55 -12.74
N GLU A 138 -30.21 15.61 -11.55
CA GLU A 138 -29.78 14.78 -10.41
C GLU A 138 -29.89 13.27 -10.67
N SER A 139 -30.78 12.83 -11.56
CA SER A 139 -30.94 11.41 -11.92
C SER A 139 -29.71 10.79 -12.57
N ASP A 140 -28.95 11.58 -13.34
CA ASP A 140 -27.78 11.09 -14.08
C ASP A 140 -26.60 10.87 -13.11
N VAL A 141 -26.51 11.70 -12.06
CA VAL A 141 -25.55 11.52 -10.95
C VAL A 141 -25.85 10.23 -10.20
N ILE A 142 -27.11 9.97 -9.84
CA ILE A 142 -27.50 8.78 -9.05
C ILE A 142 -27.19 7.50 -9.84
N LYS A 143 -27.51 7.46 -11.13
CA LYS A 143 -27.19 6.30 -11.99
C LYS A 143 -25.70 6.02 -12.06
N TYR A 144 -24.90 7.08 -12.16
CA TYR A 144 -23.45 6.96 -12.19
C TYR A 144 -22.89 6.45 -10.85
N ILE A 145 -23.40 6.94 -9.71
CA ILE A 145 -23.00 6.44 -8.39
C ILE A 145 -23.28 4.94 -8.25
N THR A 146 -24.51 4.50 -8.57
CA THR A 146 -24.86 3.08 -8.46
C THR A 146 -24.02 2.16 -9.36
N ALA A 147 -23.52 2.65 -10.49
CA ALA A 147 -22.69 1.86 -11.39
C ALA A 147 -21.25 1.69 -10.88
N GLU A 148 -20.75 2.63 -10.08
CA GLU A 148 -19.38 2.63 -9.57
C GLU A 148 -19.27 2.10 -8.13
N GLU A 149 -20.39 2.05 -7.38
CA GLU A 149 -20.44 1.54 -6.00
C GLU A 149 -19.86 0.13 -5.87
N GLU A 150 -20.26 -0.82 -6.74
CA GLU A 150 -19.75 -2.20 -6.69
C GLU A 150 -18.23 -2.29 -6.90
N LYS A 151 -17.68 -1.43 -7.77
CA LYS A 151 -16.23 -1.39 -8.03
C LYS A 151 -15.47 -0.88 -6.80
N VAL A 152 -15.98 0.17 -6.16
CA VAL A 152 -15.39 0.73 -4.94
C VAL A 152 -15.46 -0.27 -3.78
N GLU A 153 -16.59 -0.94 -3.59
CA GLU A 153 -16.76 -1.96 -2.55
C GLU A 153 -15.84 -3.16 -2.76
N PHE A 154 -15.68 -3.62 -4.00
CA PHE A 154 -14.76 -4.71 -4.32
C PHE A 154 -13.30 -4.34 -4.00
N GLU A 155 -12.86 -3.15 -4.40
CA GLU A 155 -11.50 -2.68 -4.12
C GLU A 155 -11.25 -2.51 -2.62
N LEU A 156 -12.24 -2.00 -1.88
CA LEU A 156 -12.17 -1.92 -0.42
C LEU A 156 -12.03 -3.30 0.22
N ALA A 157 -12.82 -4.29 -0.20
CA ALA A 157 -12.75 -5.63 0.36
C ALA A 157 -11.41 -6.33 0.06
N GLU A 158 -10.88 -6.21 -1.17
CA GLU A 158 -9.56 -6.74 -1.51
C GLU A 158 -8.46 -6.09 -0.66
N ALA A 159 -8.57 -4.77 -0.46
CA ALA A 159 -7.61 -3.98 0.29
C ALA A 159 -7.64 -4.27 1.79
N GLU A 160 -8.82 -4.40 2.38
CA GLU A 160 -9.00 -4.78 3.78
C GLU A 160 -8.51 -6.20 4.04
N ALA A 161 -8.81 -7.15 3.15
CA ALA A 161 -8.27 -8.51 3.25
C ALA A 161 -6.73 -8.53 3.27
N LEU A 162 -6.07 -7.71 2.44
CA LEU A 162 -4.61 -7.58 2.42
C LEU A 162 -4.03 -7.00 3.73
N LEU A 163 -4.78 -6.13 4.41
CA LEU A 163 -4.40 -5.56 5.70
C LEU A 163 -4.65 -6.55 6.85
N GLU A 164 -5.78 -7.26 6.84
CA GLU A 164 -6.19 -8.22 7.87
C GLU A 164 -5.36 -9.52 7.86
N LEU A 165 -5.06 -10.07 6.67
CA LEU A 165 -4.28 -11.31 6.51
C LEU A 165 -2.86 -11.25 7.11
N ARG A 166 -2.39 -10.08 7.53
CA ARG A 166 -1.09 -9.88 8.19
C ARG A 166 -1.16 -9.18 9.55
N SER A 167 -2.34 -8.84 10.07
CA SER A 167 -2.49 -8.43 11.48
C SER A 167 -2.58 -9.61 12.45
N GLU A 168 -2.84 -10.83 11.95
CA GLU A 168 -2.97 -12.07 12.76
C GLU A 168 -1.69 -12.92 12.86
N LYS A 169 -0.50 -12.38 12.57
CA LYS A 169 0.80 -13.05 12.79
C LYS A 169 1.72 -12.18 13.63
#